data_AF-A0A4Q6ALK5-F1
#
_entry.id   AF-A0A4Q6ALK5-F1
#
_cell.length_a   1.000
_cell.length_b   1.000
_cell.length_c   1.000
_cell.angle_alpha   90.00
_cell.angle_beta   90.00
_cell.angle_gamma   90.00
#
_symmetry.space_group_name_H-M   'P 1'
#
loop_
_entity.id
_entity.type
_entity.pdbx_description
1 polymer ?
#
loop_
_entity_poly.entity_id
_entity_poly.type
_entity_poly.pdbx_seq_one_letter_code
_entity_poly.pdbx_strand_id
1 'polypeptide(L)'
;MKIGAVCFMLLINIVIAAQQRPIKIALLNTHISAEELNAIRAGWKQMGEGELKTVSFADLASSTSGFTHVWYHRTDTAAIDAEEKKAGELFRRFVNNGGNLFLSMEAMPLLNEWNIEPAKIQFAQDTLK
;
A
#
# COMPACT_ATOMS: atom_id res chain seq x y z
N MET A 1 31.36 -35.83 -14.42
CA MET A 1 30.03 -35.21 -14.60
C MET A 1 29.40 -34.93 -13.22
N LYS A 2 29.87 -33.91 -12.47
CA LYS A 2 29.36 -33.58 -11.11
C LYS A 2 29.47 -32.08 -10.73
N ILE A 3 29.58 -31.17 -11.70
CA ILE A 3 29.76 -29.71 -11.42
C ILE A 3 28.46 -28.93 -11.66
N GLY A 4 27.54 -29.43 -12.50
CA GLY A 4 26.28 -28.73 -12.82
C GLY A 4 25.26 -28.65 -11.67
N ALA A 5 25.27 -29.62 -10.74
CA ALA A 5 24.28 -29.66 -9.65
C ALA A 5 24.56 -28.65 -8.52
N VAL A 6 25.83 -28.31 -8.29
CA VAL A 6 26.24 -27.41 -7.19
C VAL A 6 25.89 -25.96 -7.50
N CYS A 7 26.04 -25.54 -8.77
CA CYS A 7 25.71 -24.18 -9.21
C CYS A 7 24.19 -23.90 -9.12
N PHE A 8 23.37 -24.93 -9.40
CA PHE A 8 21.91 -24.80 -9.33
C PHE A 8 21.39 -24.65 -7.89
N MET A 9 22.00 -25.34 -6.91
CA MET A 9 21.67 -25.14 -5.49
C MET A 9 22.13 -23.78 -4.93
N LEU A 10 23.28 -23.26 -5.39
CA LEU A 10 23.77 -21.95 -4.98
C LEU A 10 22.88 -20.80 -5.48
N LEU A 11 22.34 -20.92 -6.70
CA LEU A 11 21.42 -19.91 -7.25
C LEU A 11 20.07 -19.88 -6.52
N ILE A 12 19.57 -21.02 -6.02
CA ILE A 12 18.31 -21.07 -5.27
C ILE A 12 18.41 -20.30 -3.93
N ASN A 13 19.54 -20.41 -3.22
CA ASN A 13 19.72 -19.72 -1.93
C ASN A 13 19.80 -18.20 -2.06
N ILE A 14 20.33 -17.67 -3.17
CA ILE A 14 20.43 -16.22 -3.41
C ILE A 14 19.04 -15.61 -3.68
N VAL A 15 18.14 -16.35 -4.35
CA VAL A 15 16.77 -15.89 -4.62
C VAL A 15 15.96 -15.77 -3.32
N ILE A 16 16.16 -16.68 -2.37
CA ILE A 16 15.44 -16.65 -1.08
C ILE A 16 15.85 -15.43 -0.24
N ALA A 17 17.13 -15.07 -0.23
CA ALA A 17 17.62 -13.89 0.51
C ALA A 17 17.18 -12.55 -0.11
N ALA A 18 16.91 -12.51 -1.43
CA ALA A 18 16.42 -11.32 -2.11
C ALA A 18 14.94 -11.01 -1.83
N GLN A 19 14.19 -11.96 -1.24
CA GLN A 19 12.75 -11.85 -1.05
C GLN A 19 12.33 -11.11 0.24
N GLN A 20 13.23 -10.93 1.21
CA GLN A 20 12.93 -10.20 2.45
C GLN A 20 13.44 -8.76 2.39
N ARG A 21 12.79 -7.92 1.57
CA ARG A 21 12.96 -6.47 1.73
C ARG A 21 12.38 -6.05 3.08
N PRO A 22 13.07 -5.22 3.88
CA PRO A 22 12.52 -4.73 5.13
C PRO A 22 11.20 -4.01 4.86
N ILE A 23 10.16 -4.34 5.64
CA ILE A 23 8.84 -3.74 5.48
C ILE A 23 8.95 -2.25 5.78
N LYS A 24 8.58 -1.44 4.79
CA LYS A 24 8.46 0.01 4.88
C LYS A 24 7.09 0.43 4.39
N ILE A 25 6.29 0.98 5.29
CA ILE A 25 4.90 1.38 5.06
C ILE A 25 4.82 2.90 5.07
N ALA A 26 4.27 3.45 3.99
CA ALA A 26 3.76 4.82 3.96
C ALA A 26 2.29 4.81 4.40
N LEU A 27 1.99 5.41 5.55
CA LEU A 27 0.62 5.61 6.05
C LEU A 27 0.15 7.01 5.69
N LEU A 28 -0.85 7.12 4.81
CA LEU A 28 -1.43 8.40 4.46
C LEU A 28 -2.18 9.02 5.64
N ASN A 29 -2.00 10.33 5.84
CA ASN A 29 -2.64 11.11 6.90
C ASN A 29 -3.84 11.95 6.44
N THR A 30 -4.32 11.72 5.22
CA THR A 30 -5.52 12.38 4.66
C THR A 30 -6.75 11.53 4.94
N HIS A 31 -7.91 12.17 5.16
CA HIS A 31 -9.21 11.50 5.37
C HIS A 31 -9.26 10.51 6.55
N ILE A 32 -8.39 10.73 7.53
CA ILE A 32 -8.28 9.96 8.77
C ILE A 32 -8.19 10.93 9.96
N SER A 33 -8.85 10.59 11.07
CA SER A 33 -8.75 11.40 12.29
C SER A 33 -7.38 11.27 12.94
N ALA A 34 -6.97 12.29 13.71
CA ALA A 34 -5.72 12.23 14.47
C ALA A 34 -5.75 11.12 15.54
N GLU A 35 -6.92 10.84 16.11
CA GLU A 35 -7.13 9.75 17.08
C GLU A 35 -6.88 8.38 16.44
N GLU A 36 -7.48 8.12 15.28
CA GLU A 36 -7.31 6.85 14.57
C GLU A 36 -5.86 6.67 14.11
N LEU A 37 -5.25 7.74 13.57
CA LEU A 37 -3.84 7.73 13.19
C LEU A 37 -2.92 7.43 14.39
N ASN A 38 -3.24 7.97 15.57
CA ASN A 38 -2.51 7.67 16.81
C ASN A 38 -2.68 6.22 17.23
N ALA A 39 -3.89 5.67 17.15
CA ALA A 39 -4.18 4.28 17.47
C ALA A 39 -3.40 3.31 16.57
N ILE A 40 -3.38 3.54 15.25
CA ILE A 40 -2.61 2.73 14.29
C ILE A 40 -1.11 2.77 14.65
N ARG A 41 -0.56 3.96 14.95
CA ARG A 41 0.85 4.11 15.33
C ARG A 41 1.17 3.42 16.65
N ALA A 42 0.27 3.48 17.63
CA ALA A 42 0.44 2.79 18.91
C ALA A 42 0.44 1.27 18.72
N GLY A 43 -0.51 0.74 17.93
CA GLY A 43 -0.57 -0.68 17.59
C GLY A 43 0.67 -1.16 16.82
N TRP A 44 1.15 -0.38 15.85
CA TRP A 44 2.37 -0.71 15.10
C TRP A 44 3.61 -0.76 15.99
N LYS A 45 3.75 0.16 16.96
CA LYS A 45 4.87 0.13 17.91
C LYS A 45 4.91 -1.14 18.77
N GLN A 46 3.76 -1.79 18.99
CA GLN A 46 3.67 -2.98 19.82
C GLN A 46 3.89 -4.28 19.02
N MET A 47 3.45 -4.32 17.76
CA MET A 47 3.33 -5.57 17.00
C MET A 47 3.99 -5.53 15.62
N GLY A 48 4.37 -4.35 15.13
CA GLY A 48 4.87 -4.16 13.78
C GLY A 48 6.34 -4.54 13.64
N GLU A 49 6.67 -5.21 12.55
CA GLU A 49 8.05 -5.39 12.10
C GLU A 49 8.34 -4.41 10.95
N GLY A 50 9.40 -3.62 11.07
CA GLY A 50 9.81 -2.64 10.04
C GLY A 50 9.43 -1.19 10.35
N GLU A 51 9.41 -0.36 9.31
CA GLU A 51 9.24 1.10 9.40
C GLU A 51 7.83 1.52 8.99
N LEU A 52 7.15 2.28 9.85
CA LEU A 52 5.89 2.95 9.54
C LEU A 52 6.13 4.46 9.51
N LYS A 53 5.93 5.09 8.35
CA LYS A 53 6.08 6.53 8.16
C LYS A 53 4.75 7.15 7.75
N THR A 54 4.31 8.14 8.52
CA THR A 54 3.16 8.98 8.14
C THR A 54 3.57 9.95 7.03
N VAL A 55 2.76 10.06 5.99
CA VAL A 55 3.00 10.89 4.80
C VAL A 55 1.70 11.52 4.29
N SER A 56 1.80 12.62 3.56
CA SER A 56 0.70 13.20 2.77
C SER A 56 0.74 12.72 1.31
N PHE A 57 -0.31 13.01 0.54
CA PHE A 57 -0.28 12.79 -0.92
C PHE A 57 0.86 13.56 -1.60
N ALA A 58 1.13 14.80 -1.15
CA ALA A 58 2.22 15.62 -1.69
C ALA A 58 3.60 15.00 -1.41
N ASP A 59 3.81 14.42 -0.23
CA ASP A 59 5.07 13.74 0.11
C ASP A 59 5.29 12.52 -0.80
N LEU A 60 4.23 11.76 -1.09
CA LEU A 60 4.29 10.59 -1.97
C LEU A 60 4.48 10.97 -3.44
N ALA A 61 3.95 12.10 -3.90
CA ALA A 61 4.15 12.59 -5.26
C ALA A 61 5.64 12.78 -5.60
N SER A 62 6.47 13.04 -4.58
CA SER A 62 7.91 13.19 -4.74
C SER A 62 8.63 11.85 -4.95
N SER A 63 8.20 10.77 -4.29
CA SER A 63 8.62 9.39 -4.59
C SER A 63 7.89 8.35 -3.72
N THR A 64 7.52 7.21 -4.33
CA THR A 64 7.06 6.00 -3.63
C THR A 64 8.15 4.92 -3.51
N SER A 65 9.34 5.12 -4.10
CA SER A 65 10.37 4.07 -4.27
C SER A 65 10.99 3.54 -2.98
N GLY A 66 10.88 4.29 -1.88
CA GLY A 66 11.39 3.88 -0.57
C GLY A 66 10.44 2.98 0.22
N PHE A 67 9.21 2.78 -0.27
CA PHE A 67 8.17 2.04 0.43
C PHE A 67 7.90 0.69 -0.25
N THR A 68 7.63 -0.31 0.57
CA THR A 68 7.12 -1.62 0.13
C THR A 68 5.60 -1.66 0.12
N HIS A 69 4.98 -0.82 0.94
CA HIS A 69 3.54 -0.74 1.15
C HIS A 69 3.10 0.71 1.23
N VAL A 70 1.93 1.00 0.68
CA VAL A 70 1.19 2.25 0.94
C VAL A 70 -0.15 1.88 1.56
N TRP A 71 -0.45 2.47 2.70
CA TRP A 71 -1.71 2.30 3.41
C TRP A 71 -2.52 3.58 3.30
N TYR A 72 -3.67 3.49 2.65
CA TYR A 72 -4.66 4.54 2.63
C TYR A 72 -5.90 4.11 3.40
N HIS A 73 -5.91 4.46 4.69
CA HIS A 73 -7.02 4.20 5.60
C HIS A 73 -7.92 5.43 5.68
N ARG A 74 -8.85 5.53 4.73
CA ARG A 74 -9.94 6.50 4.76
C ARG A 74 -10.99 6.07 5.78
N THR A 75 -11.37 6.97 6.68
CA THR A 75 -12.41 6.74 7.70
C THR A 75 -13.65 7.60 7.50
N ASP A 76 -13.56 8.64 6.68
CA ASP A 76 -14.71 9.48 6.34
C ASP A 76 -15.44 8.99 5.08
N THR A 77 -16.71 9.38 4.98
CA THR A 77 -17.60 9.11 3.85
C THR A 77 -17.74 10.33 2.93
N ALA A 78 -16.80 11.28 2.99
CA ALA A 78 -16.86 12.47 2.14
C ALA A 78 -16.74 12.08 0.66
N ALA A 79 -17.05 13.01 -0.24
CA ALA A 79 -16.80 12.78 -1.65
C ALA A 79 -15.29 12.59 -1.91
N ILE A 80 -14.95 11.87 -2.98
CA ILE A 80 -13.58 11.77 -3.46
C ILE A 80 -13.11 13.14 -3.94
N ASP A 81 -12.00 13.62 -3.40
CA ASP A 81 -11.47 14.94 -3.68
C ASP A 81 -10.50 14.99 -4.88
N ALA A 82 -9.98 16.18 -5.17
CA ALA A 82 -9.08 16.39 -6.30
C ALA A 82 -7.66 15.84 -6.08
N GLU A 83 -7.17 15.78 -4.85
CA GLU A 83 -5.86 15.20 -4.54
C GLU A 83 -5.89 13.68 -4.72
N GLU A 84 -6.94 13.05 -4.21
CA GLU A 84 -7.19 11.63 -4.37
C GLU A 84 -7.25 11.25 -5.86
N LYS A 85 -8.00 11.99 -6.68
CA LYS A 85 -8.07 11.73 -8.14
C LYS A 85 -6.72 11.85 -8.83
N LYS A 86 -5.93 12.87 -8.47
CA LYS A 86 -4.60 13.11 -9.05
C LYS A 86 -3.59 12.03 -8.66
N ALA A 87 -3.76 11.40 -7.50
CA ALA A 87 -2.85 10.36 -7.02
C ALA A 87 -2.95 9.03 -7.80
N GLY A 88 -3.94 8.86 -8.68
CA GLY A 88 -4.15 7.61 -9.41
C GLY A 88 -2.98 7.15 -10.26
N GLU A 89 -2.28 8.06 -10.96
CA GLU A 89 -1.09 7.67 -11.74
C GLU A 89 0.04 7.16 -10.85
N LEU A 90 0.24 7.82 -9.71
CA LEU A 90 1.25 7.46 -8.73
C LEU A 90 1.02 6.04 -8.20
N PHE A 91 -0.22 5.72 -7.79
CA PHE A 91 -0.54 4.40 -7.25
C PHE A 91 -0.54 3.30 -8.31
N ARG A 92 -1.02 3.58 -9.53
CA ARG A 92 -0.88 2.63 -10.65
C ARG A 92 0.59 2.26 -10.87
N ARG A 93 1.48 3.26 -10.92
CA ARG A 93 2.92 3.04 -11.09
C ARG A 93 3.52 2.26 -9.93
N PHE A 94 3.16 2.61 -8.70
CA PHE A 94 3.62 1.92 -7.50
C PHE A 94 3.24 0.42 -7.51
N VAL A 95 1.98 0.11 -7.79
CA VAL A 95 1.48 -1.27 -7.86
C VAL A 95 2.11 -2.04 -9.03
N ASN A 96 2.20 -1.43 -10.23
CA ASN A 96 2.84 -2.06 -11.40
C ASN A 96 4.33 -2.40 -11.17
N ASN A 97 5.00 -1.67 -10.26
CA ASN A 97 6.38 -1.92 -9.87
C ASN A 97 6.52 -2.94 -8.71
N GLY A 98 5.43 -3.61 -8.32
CA GLY A 98 5.41 -4.61 -7.25
C GLY A 98 5.20 -4.05 -5.84
N GLY A 99 4.76 -2.79 -5.72
CA GLY A 99 4.36 -2.21 -4.45
C GLY A 99 2.98 -2.72 -4.00
N ASN A 100 2.77 -2.78 -2.68
CA ASN A 100 1.52 -3.27 -2.10
C ASN A 100 0.64 -2.10 -1.65
N LEU A 101 -0.54 -1.95 -2.25
CA LEU A 101 -1.51 -0.92 -1.88
C LEU A 101 -2.59 -1.52 -0.97
N PHE A 102 -2.73 -0.98 0.23
CA PHE A 102 -3.82 -1.30 1.15
C PHE A 102 -4.81 -0.14 1.18
N LEU A 103 -6.08 -0.43 0.91
CA LEU A 103 -7.18 0.51 0.97
C LEU A 103 -8.20 0.05 2.00
N SER A 104 -8.66 0.94 2.87
CA SER A 104 -9.84 0.68 3.69
C SER A 104 -11.12 0.80 2.90
N MET A 105 -12.23 0.35 3.48
CA MET A 105 -13.54 0.26 2.83
C MET A 105 -13.95 1.57 2.13
N GLU A 106 -13.85 2.72 2.81
CA GLU A 106 -14.23 4.01 2.23
C GLU A 106 -13.29 4.48 1.11
N ALA A 107 -12.05 3.96 1.05
CA ALA A 107 -11.11 4.24 -0.03
C ALA A 107 -11.29 3.30 -1.24
N MET A 108 -12.04 2.20 -1.12
CA MET A 108 -12.21 1.22 -2.20
C MET A 108 -12.76 1.79 -3.52
N PRO A 109 -13.70 2.75 -3.52
CA PRO A 109 -14.19 3.36 -4.77
C PRO A 109 -13.09 3.99 -5.64
N LEU A 110 -11.94 4.34 -5.04
CA LEU A 110 -10.79 4.88 -5.77
C LEU A 110 -10.14 3.86 -6.70
N LEU A 111 -10.33 2.56 -6.50
CA LEU A 111 -9.82 1.54 -7.43
C LEU A 111 -10.41 1.73 -8.83
N ASN A 112 -11.70 2.09 -8.90
CA ASN A 112 -12.37 2.42 -10.15
C ASN A 112 -11.91 3.78 -10.70
N GLU A 113 -11.81 4.80 -9.85
CA GLU A 113 -11.36 6.14 -10.26
C GLU A 113 -9.94 6.10 -10.84
N TRP A 114 -9.07 5.31 -10.21
CA TRP A 114 -7.68 5.16 -10.60
C TRP A 114 -7.48 4.11 -11.68
N ASN A 115 -8.50 3.37 -12.11
CA ASN A 115 -8.36 2.26 -13.07
C ASN A 115 -7.16 1.35 -12.74
N ILE A 116 -7.00 1.00 -11.45
CA ILE A 116 -5.93 0.07 -11.02
C ILE A 116 -6.31 -1.35 -11.45
N GLU A 117 -7.59 -1.71 -11.32
CA GLU A 117 -8.13 -3.00 -11.76
C GLU A 117 -8.75 -2.88 -13.16
N PRO A 118 -8.62 -3.90 -14.03
CA PRO A 118 -9.18 -3.87 -15.38
C PRO A 118 -10.72 -3.93 -15.39
N ALA A 119 -11.32 -4.54 -14.37
CA ALA A 119 -12.77 -4.63 -14.21
C ALA A 119 -13.24 -3.64 -13.15
N LYS A 120 -14.37 -2.98 -13.41
CA LYS A 120 -14.99 -2.10 -12.41
C LYS A 120 -15.55 -2.92 -11.26
N ILE A 121 -15.22 -2.50 -10.05
CA ILE A 121 -15.73 -3.05 -8.80
C ILE A 121 -17.11 -2.43 -8.54
N GLN A 122 -18.10 -3.26 -8.24
CA GLN A 122 -19.41 -2.81 -7.80
C GLN A 122 -19.43 -2.77 -6.27
N PHE A 123 -19.93 -1.67 -5.71
CA PHE A 123 -20.08 -1.50 -4.27
C PHE A 123 -21.56 -1.56 -3.92
N ALA A 124 -21.91 -2.43 -2.98
CA ALA A 124 -23.24 -2.50 -2.40
C ALA A 124 -23.10 -2.30 -0.89
N GLN A 125 -23.89 -1.38 -0.34
CA GLN A 125 -23.97 -1.17 1.10
C GLN A 125 -25.17 -1.96 1.61
N ASP A 126 -24.92 -2.93 2.50
CA ASP A 126 -26.00 -3.61 3.19
C ASP A 126 -26.72 -2.61 4.10
N THR A 127 -28.00 -2.42 3.85
CA THR A 127 -28.88 -1.65 4.72
C THR A 127 -29.52 -2.61 5.70
N LEU A 128 -28.92 -2.77 6.87
CA LEU A 128 -29.60 -3.36 8.02
C LEU A 128 -30.69 -2.37 8.46
N LYS A 129 -31.96 -2.74 8.28
CA LYS A 129 -33.12 -2.01 8.81
C LYS A 129 -33.34 -2.31 10.28
#